data_AF-A0A835SZ02-F1
#
_entry.id   AF-A0A835SZ02-F1
#
_cell.length_a   1.000
_cell.length_b   1.000
_cell.length_c   1.000
_cell.angle_alpha   90.00
_cell.angle_beta   90.00
_cell.angle_gamma   90.00
#
_symmetry.space_group_name_H-M   'P 1'
#
loop_
_entity.id
_entity.type
_entity.pdbx_description
1 polymer ?
#
loop_
_entity_poly.entity_id
_entity_poly.type
_entity_poly.pdbx_seq_one_letter_code
_entity_poly.pdbx_strand_id
1 'polypeptide(L)'
;MTHWRLGGLVGEPRNASLLDTATLGHFVSRHEVARGDSPTSLAVRYGVSVTAIKRLNNLISDHSLHSRTAVYIPVPNAACLAGAHVLFEYCRNACRELLVLVGEGEAAAAREAAKAAATAGGGAAEGEAESEGSSSRVQEASKLRDKLVALLGRSLHVDEHTARYYLSEVGWCPKKAIALCEQDLSWESHAPGSSRRRRGPIRPIDD
;
A
#
# COMPACT_ATOMS: atom_id res chain seq x y z
N MET A 1 17.56 8.30 20.00
CA MET A 1 16.30 8.89 20.54
C MET A 1 16.04 10.39 20.24
N THR A 2 17.01 11.26 19.92
CA THR A 2 16.81 12.74 20.01
C THR A 2 16.76 13.58 18.73
N HIS A 3 16.93 13.04 17.52
CA HIS A 3 17.02 13.94 16.34
C HIS A 3 15.68 14.32 15.70
N TRP A 4 14.63 13.51 15.86
CA TRP A 4 13.35 13.75 15.16
C TRP A 4 12.33 14.62 15.92
N ARG A 5 12.56 14.93 17.21
CA ARG A 5 11.66 15.77 18.05
C ARG A 5 10.16 15.41 17.95
N LEU A 6 9.85 14.11 17.97
CA LEU A 6 8.48 13.60 17.90
C LEU A 6 7.72 13.90 19.21
N GLY A 7 6.41 14.17 19.12
CA GLY A 7 5.55 14.43 20.28
C GLY A 7 5.20 13.17 21.07
N GLY A 8 5.30 12.00 20.43
CA GLY A 8 5.18 10.71 21.10
C GLY A 8 4.93 9.57 20.13
N LEU A 9 5.22 8.35 20.59
CA LEU A 9 5.07 7.13 19.82
C LEU A 9 3.81 6.38 20.28
N VAL A 10 3.14 5.70 19.35
CA VAL A 10 1.97 4.87 19.61
C VAL A 10 2.20 3.48 19.04
N GLY A 11 2.07 2.46 19.90
CA GLY A 11 2.26 1.06 19.54
C GLY A 11 3.69 0.55 19.77
N GLU A 12 3.84 -0.77 19.69
CA GLU A 12 5.13 -1.46 19.80
C GLU A 12 5.69 -1.73 18.40
N PRO A 13 6.94 -1.32 18.09
CA PRO A 13 7.55 -1.64 16.82
C PRO A 13 7.86 -3.14 16.73
N ARG A 14 7.70 -3.74 15.55
CA ARG A 14 8.20 -5.11 15.31
C ARG A 14 9.73 -5.11 15.30
N ASN A 15 10.34 -3.99 14.93
CA ASN A 15 11.77 -3.75 15.06
C ASN A 15 12.09 -2.51 15.91
N ALA A 16 12.59 -2.72 17.13
CA ALA A 16 12.93 -1.64 18.06
C ALA A 16 14.04 -0.70 17.55
N SER A 17 14.93 -1.19 16.66
CA SER A 17 16.03 -0.38 16.12
C SER A 17 15.62 0.56 14.98
N LEU A 18 14.35 0.49 14.55
CA LEU A 18 13.86 1.23 13.40
C LEU A 18 14.00 2.74 13.62
N LEU A 19 13.69 3.24 14.81
CA LEU A 19 13.79 4.67 15.14
C LEU A 19 15.23 5.20 15.10
N ASP A 20 16.21 4.36 15.42
CA ASP A 20 17.61 4.76 15.46
C ASP A 20 18.22 4.77 14.05
N THR A 21 17.71 3.95 13.13
CA THR A 21 18.13 3.90 11.71
C THR A 21 17.19 4.68 10.79
N ALA A 22 16.07 5.20 11.30
CA ALA A 22 15.04 5.84 10.51
C ALA A 22 15.60 7.07 9.81
N THR A 23 15.42 7.11 8.49
CA THR A 23 15.54 8.30 7.64
C THR A 23 14.14 8.89 7.35
N LEU A 24 14.10 10.10 6.78
CA LEU A 24 12.85 10.75 6.34
C LEU A 24 11.95 9.83 5.49
N GLY A 25 12.55 8.93 4.71
CA GLY A 25 11.82 8.01 3.85
C GLY A 25 11.00 6.95 4.61
N HIS A 26 11.19 6.77 5.91
CA HIS A 26 10.38 5.86 6.72
C HIS A 26 9.14 6.52 7.32
N PHE A 27 9.14 7.86 7.43
CA PHE A 27 7.99 8.63 7.87
C PHE A 27 7.03 8.84 6.70
N VAL A 28 5.77 8.53 6.94
CA VAL A 28 4.73 8.55 5.92
C VAL A 28 3.43 9.08 6.49
N SER A 29 2.58 9.64 5.63
CA SER A 29 1.18 9.95 5.94
C SER A 29 0.29 8.91 5.27
N ARG A 30 -0.74 8.42 5.97
CA ARG A 30 -1.73 7.51 5.41
C ARG A 30 -2.83 8.32 4.74
N HIS A 31 -3.05 8.11 3.45
CA HIS A 31 -4.11 8.75 2.67
C HIS A 31 -5.11 7.71 2.18
N GLU A 32 -6.40 7.93 2.45
CA GLU A 32 -7.47 7.07 1.96
C GLU A 32 -7.80 7.43 0.51
N VAL A 33 -7.78 6.43 -0.36
CA VAL A 33 -7.94 6.65 -1.80
C VAL A 33 -9.41 6.91 -2.10
N ALA A 34 -9.70 8.10 -2.62
CA ALA A 34 -11.03 8.49 -3.08
C ALA A 34 -11.16 8.39 -4.61
N ARG A 35 -12.40 8.37 -5.11
CA ARG A 35 -12.66 8.40 -6.56
C ARG A 35 -12.14 9.70 -7.16
N GLY A 36 -11.23 9.59 -8.13
CA GLY A 36 -10.57 10.72 -8.77
C GLY A 36 -9.17 11.03 -8.24
N ASP A 37 -8.73 10.35 -7.18
CA ASP A 37 -7.33 10.43 -6.76
C ASP A 37 -6.44 9.75 -7.80
N SER A 38 -5.37 10.43 -8.17
CA SER A 38 -4.28 9.91 -8.99
C SER A 38 -2.94 10.14 -8.30
N PRO A 39 -1.90 9.32 -8.56
CA PRO A 39 -0.56 9.56 -7.99
C PRO A 39 -0.05 10.97 -8.27
N THR A 40 -0.41 11.55 -9.42
CA THR A 40 -0.09 12.93 -9.80
C THR A 40 -0.84 13.95 -8.95
N SER A 41 -2.16 13.80 -8.77
CA SER A 41 -2.93 14.71 -7.92
C SER A 41 -2.47 14.66 -6.45
N LEU A 42 -2.13 13.48 -5.95
CA LEU A 42 -1.60 13.31 -4.58
C LEU A 42 -0.22 13.93 -4.45
N ALA A 43 0.66 13.73 -5.44
CA ALA A 43 1.96 14.38 -5.48
C ALA A 43 1.86 15.91 -5.36
N VAL A 44 0.95 16.52 -6.12
CA VAL A 44 0.70 17.98 -6.07
C VAL A 44 0.13 18.40 -4.71
N ARG A 45 -0.85 17.65 -4.19
CA ARG A 45 -1.51 17.95 -2.90
C ARG A 45 -0.55 17.92 -1.72
N TYR A 46 0.35 16.94 -1.70
CA TYR A 46 1.27 16.71 -0.58
C TYR A 46 2.68 17.28 -0.83
N GLY A 47 2.95 17.84 -2.00
CA GLY A 47 4.25 18.42 -2.35
C GLY A 47 5.38 17.39 -2.48
N VAL A 48 5.06 16.17 -2.92
CA VAL A 48 6.01 15.05 -3.03
C VAL A 48 6.15 14.60 -4.48
N SER A 49 7.19 13.85 -4.81
CA SER A 49 7.36 13.31 -6.16
C SER A 49 6.47 12.09 -6.41
N VAL A 50 5.89 12.01 -7.61
CA VAL A 50 5.07 10.86 -8.06
C VAL A 50 5.87 9.57 -7.96
N THR A 51 7.16 9.61 -8.30
CA THR A 51 8.06 8.45 -8.24
C THR A 51 8.27 7.97 -6.81
N ALA A 52 8.35 8.86 -5.82
CA ALA A 52 8.48 8.47 -4.43
C ALA A 52 7.21 7.78 -3.92
N ILE A 53 6.01 8.29 -4.24
CA ILE A 53 4.73 7.63 -3.89
C ILE A 53 4.66 6.24 -4.52
N LYS A 54 4.96 6.12 -5.82
CA LYS A 54 4.90 4.85 -6.54
C LYS A 54 5.87 3.81 -5.95
N ARG A 55 7.12 4.22 -5.70
CA ARG A 55 8.15 3.34 -5.11
C ARG A 55 7.83 2.92 -3.69
N LEU A 56 7.27 3.82 -2.87
CA LEU A 56 6.92 3.50 -1.49
C LEU A 56 5.81 2.44 -1.40
N ASN A 57 4.84 2.48 -2.32
CA ASN A 57 3.67 1.61 -2.31
C ASN A 57 3.76 0.40 -3.27
N ASN A 58 4.89 0.24 -3.97
CA ASN A 58 5.07 -0.72 -5.06
C ASN A 58 3.98 -0.61 -6.15
N LEU A 59 3.62 0.62 -6.53
CA LEU A 59 2.66 0.87 -7.62
C LEU A 59 3.38 0.78 -8.96
N ILE A 60 2.88 -0.08 -9.85
CA ILE A 60 3.42 -0.23 -11.20
C ILE A 60 2.68 0.69 -12.19
N SER A 61 1.36 0.79 -12.06
CA SER A 61 0.53 1.64 -12.93
C SER A 61 -0.13 2.78 -12.14
N ASP A 62 -0.66 3.78 -12.84
CA ASP A 62 -1.43 4.86 -12.20
C ASP A 62 -2.80 4.36 -11.70
N HIS A 63 -3.39 3.41 -12.42
CA HIS A 63 -4.67 2.77 -12.07
C HIS A 63 -4.59 1.94 -10.79
N SER A 64 -3.42 1.34 -10.52
CA SER A 64 -3.13 0.53 -9.33
C SER A 64 -3.49 1.21 -8.00
N LEU A 65 -3.63 2.53 -7.99
CA LEU A 65 -4.06 3.29 -6.83
C LEU A 65 -5.51 2.96 -6.44
N HIS A 66 -6.41 2.84 -7.42
CA HIS A 66 -7.85 2.67 -7.21
C HIS A 66 -8.23 1.30 -6.66
N SER A 67 -7.39 0.30 -6.87
CA SER A 67 -7.60 -1.05 -6.32
C SER A 67 -7.21 -1.16 -4.84
N ARG A 68 -6.83 -0.05 -4.19
CA ARG A 68 -6.37 0.00 -2.80
C ARG A 68 -7.28 0.90 -1.99
N THR A 69 -7.46 0.56 -0.71
CA THR A 69 -8.23 1.34 0.25
C THR A 69 -7.45 2.56 0.75
N ALA A 70 -6.15 2.40 0.97
CA ALA A 70 -5.27 3.47 1.41
C ALA A 70 -3.87 3.32 0.79
N VAL A 71 -3.17 4.45 0.71
CA VAL A 71 -1.77 4.54 0.31
C VAL A 71 -0.95 5.36 1.28
N TYR A 72 0.35 5.07 1.32
CA TYR A 72 1.29 5.77 2.17
C TYR A 72 2.03 6.83 1.35
N ILE A 73 2.10 8.04 1.88
CA ILE A 73 2.70 9.18 1.20
C ILE A 73 3.96 9.58 1.98
N PRO A 74 5.14 9.63 1.35
CA PRO A 74 6.36 10.05 2.04
C PRO A 74 6.23 11.47 2.57
N VAL A 75 6.86 11.76 3.71
CA VAL A 75 6.88 13.12 4.24
C VAL A 75 7.97 13.93 3.53
N PRO A 76 7.66 15.12 2.99
CA PRO A 76 8.66 15.90 2.25
C PRO A 76 9.72 16.51 3.17
N ASN A 77 9.34 16.96 4.37
CA ASN A 77 10.20 17.75 5.25
C ASN A 77 10.19 17.25 6.70
N ALA A 78 11.34 17.31 7.37
CA ALA A 78 11.48 17.00 8.79
C ALA A 78 10.65 17.92 9.69
N ALA A 79 10.35 19.14 9.24
CA ALA A 79 9.53 20.09 9.99
C ALA A 79 8.11 19.56 10.27
N CYS A 80 7.56 18.73 9.38
CA CYS A 80 6.25 18.10 9.55
C CYS A 80 6.23 17.04 10.67
N LEU A 81 7.41 16.64 11.19
CA LEU A 81 7.55 15.65 12.25
C LEU A 81 7.58 16.29 13.65
N ALA A 82 7.88 17.58 13.74
CA ALA A 82 8.06 18.26 15.01
C ALA A 82 6.74 18.27 15.81
N GLY A 83 6.73 17.60 16.97
CA GLY A 83 5.54 17.46 17.81
C GLY A 83 4.49 16.47 17.29
N ALA A 84 4.70 15.84 16.13
CA ALA A 84 3.77 14.88 15.58
C ALA A 84 3.82 13.56 16.37
N HIS A 85 2.67 12.89 16.44
CA HIS A 85 2.57 11.53 16.95
C HIS A 85 2.75 10.53 15.82
N VAL A 86 3.46 9.46 16.12
CA VAL A 86 3.83 8.46 15.12
C VAL A 86 3.39 7.09 15.58
N LEU A 87 2.72 6.38 14.67
CA LEU A 87 2.27 5.01 14.85
C LEU A 87 3.12 4.06 14.00
N PHE A 88 3.47 2.91 14.56
CA PHE A 88 4.14 1.85 13.82
C PHE A 88 3.12 1.03 13.03
N GLU A 89 3.21 1.06 11.69
CA GLU A 89 2.35 0.28 10.82
C GLU A 89 3.19 -0.58 9.87
N TYR A 90 2.88 -1.88 9.80
CA TYR A 90 3.52 -2.79 8.85
C TYR A 90 2.74 -2.83 7.54
N CYS A 91 3.36 -2.34 6.47
CA CYS A 91 2.77 -2.35 5.15
C CYS A 91 2.97 -3.70 4.49
N ARG A 92 1.89 -4.49 4.40
CA ARG A 92 1.91 -5.80 3.72
C ARG A 92 2.31 -5.71 2.24
N ASN A 93 2.01 -4.58 1.60
CA ASN A 93 2.23 -4.39 0.17
C ASN A 93 3.71 -4.09 -0.18
N ALA A 94 4.41 -3.40 0.72
CA ALA A 94 5.82 -3.05 0.57
C ALA A 94 6.74 -3.94 1.41
N CYS A 95 6.17 -4.87 2.19
CA CYS A 95 6.85 -5.69 3.20
C CYS A 95 7.80 -4.88 4.08
N ARG A 96 7.40 -3.66 4.46
CA ARG A 96 8.22 -2.72 5.21
C ARG A 96 7.43 -2.13 6.36
N GLU A 97 8.11 -1.93 7.49
CA GLU A 97 7.59 -1.11 8.58
C GLU A 97 7.68 0.37 8.23
N LEU A 98 6.58 1.08 8.43
CA LEU A 98 6.44 2.51 8.20
C LEU A 98 6.04 3.21 9.50
N LEU A 99 6.49 4.44 9.62
CA LEU A 99 6.14 5.36 10.69
C LEU A 99 5.02 6.26 10.16
N VAL A 100 3.79 5.94 10.50
CA VAL A 100 2.62 6.70 10.05
C VAL A 100 2.43 7.89 10.97
N LEU A 101 2.41 9.08 10.40
CA LEU A 101 2.06 10.31 11.11
C LEU A 101 0.58 10.32 11.39
N VAL A 102 0.25 10.57 12.64
CA VAL A 102 -1.12 10.61 13.13
C VAL A 102 -1.36 11.97 13.77
N GLY A 103 -2.49 12.59 13.46
CA GLY A 103 -2.90 13.85 14.10
C GLY A 103 -3.14 13.64 15.60
N GLU A 104 -3.01 14.69 16.42
CA GLU A 104 -3.15 14.58 17.89
C GLU A 104 -4.44 13.86 18.35
N GLY A 105 -5.57 14.11 17.68
CA GLY A 105 -6.85 13.46 17.98
C GLY A 105 -6.91 11.97 17.60
N GLU A 106 -6.30 11.60 16.47
CA GLU A 106 -6.23 10.21 16.01
C GLU A 106 -5.19 9.41 16.81
N ALA A 107 -4.15 10.08 17.33
CA ALA A 107 -3.12 9.45 18.15
C ALA A 107 -3.66 9.10 19.53
N ALA A 108 -4.54 9.93 20.09
CA ALA A 108 -5.28 9.62 21.32
C ALA A 108 -6.22 8.42 21.11
N ALA A 109 -6.98 8.40 20.02
CA ALA A 109 -7.84 7.26 19.66
C ALA A 109 -7.03 5.97 19.41
N ALA A 110 -5.88 6.06 18.74
CA ALA A 110 -4.99 4.93 18.50
C ALA A 110 -4.31 4.43 19.77
N ARG A 111 -3.98 5.32 20.73
CA ARG A 111 -3.50 4.92 22.07
C ARG A 111 -4.57 4.20 22.87
N GLU A 112 -5.81 4.70 22.86
CA GLU A 112 -6.93 4.02 23.51
C GLU A 112 -7.25 2.68 22.83
N ALA A 113 -7.17 2.58 21.50
CA ALA A 113 -7.31 1.33 20.77
C ALA A 113 -6.17 0.33 21.06
N ALA A 114 -4.93 0.79 21.14
CA ALA A 114 -3.78 -0.05 21.54
C ALA A 114 -3.90 -0.51 22.99
N LYS A 115 -4.40 0.35 23.89
CA LYS A 115 -4.67 0.02 25.29
C LYS A 115 -5.83 -0.98 25.41
N ALA A 116 -6.89 -0.84 24.61
CA ALA A 116 -8.00 -1.77 24.51
C ALA A 116 -7.58 -3.14 23.95
N ALA A 117 -6.67 -3.17 22.97
CA ALA A 117 -6.08 -4.40 22.46
C ALA A 117 -5.19 -5.09 23.51
N ALA A 118 -4.47 -4.32 24.33
CA ALA A 118 -3.67 -4.85 25.43
C ALA A 118 -4.53 -5.40 26.59
N THR A 119 -5.68 -4.78 26.92
CA THR A 119 -6.62 -5.33 27.91
C THR A 119 -7.47 -6.49 27.39
N ALA A 120 -7.60 -6.67 26.07
CA ALA A 120 -8.20 -7.85 25.46
C ALA A 120 -7.25 -9.07 25.37
N GLY A 121 -5.96 -8.90 25.70
CA GLY A 121 -4.95 -9.96 25.67
C GLY A 121 -5.00 -10.97 26.84
N GLY A 122 -5.99 -10.88 27.73
CA GLY A 122 -6.22 -11.83 28.83
C GLY A 122 -7.49 -12.64 28.61
N GLY A 123 -7.47 -13.62 27.71
CA GLY A 123 -8.64 -14.45 27.41
C GLY A 123 -8.31 -15.74 26.67
N ALA A 124 -8.08 -16.79 27.46
CA ALA A 124 -8.30 -18.21 27.19
C ALA A 124 -7.80 -18.80 25.84
N ALA A 125 -6.71 -19.56 25.97
CA ALA A 125 -6.48 -20.76 25.18
C ALA A 125 -7.55 -21.81 25.53
N GLU A 126 -8.29 -22.27 24.54
CA GLU A 126 -8.87 -23.61 24.48
C GLU A 126 -8.85 -24.08 23.01
N GLY A 127 -8.61 -25.40 22.84
CA GLY A 127 -8.71 -26.27 21.65
C GLY A 127 -8.79 -25.63 20.26
N GLU A 128 -7.98 -26.05 19.30
CA GLU A 128 -8.24 -27.33 18.64
C GLU A 128 -6.94 -27.93 18.10
N ALA A 129 -6.59 -29.10 18.63
CA ALA A 129 -5.61 -29.99 18.06
C ALA A 129 -6.33 -30.92 17.09
N GLU A 130 -6.52 -30.55 15.82
CA GLU A 130 -6.79 -31.51 14.73
C GLU A 130 -6.23 -31.05 13.37
N SER A 131 -5.59 -31.99 12.67
CA SER A 131 -5.39 -32.07 11.22
C SER A 131 -4.14 -31.44 10.57
N GLU A 132 -3.02 -32.15 10.71
CA GLU A 132 -1.83 -32.02 9.85
C GLU A 132 -2.14 -32.19 8.34
N GLY A 133 -3.27 -32.83 7.99
CA GLY A 133 -3.72 -33.04 6.60
C GLY A 133 -4.54 -31.89 5.98
N SER A 134 -5.19 -31.04 6.79
CA SER A 134 -5.95 -29.88 6.28
C SER A 134 -5.02 -28.68 6.00
N SER A 135 -3.95 -28.56 6.80
CA SER A 135 -2.94 -27.51 6.65
C SER A 135 -2.22 -27.57 5.30
N SER A 136 -1.90 -28.77 4.78
CA SER A 136 -1.21 -28.93 3.50
C SER A 136 -2.04 -28.49 2.31
N ARG A 137 -3.33 -28.87 2.24
CA ARG A 137 -4.25 -28.49 1.15
C ARG A 137 -4.55 -26.99 1.15
N VAL A 138 -4.68 -26.38 2.33
CA VAL A 138 -4.84 -24.92 2.48
C VAL A 138 -3.56 -24.18 2.04
N GLN A 139 -2.39 -24.70 2.40
CA GLN A 139 -1.10 -24.16 1.94
C GLN A 139 -0.86 -24.34 0.44
N GLU A 140 -1.31 -25.43 -0.16
CA GLU A 140 -1.23 -25.65 -1.61
C GLU A 140 -2.14 -24.67 -2.35
N ALA A 141 -3.36 -24.47 -1.86
CA ALA A 141 -4.29 -23.50 -2.43
C ALA A 141 -3.75 -22.06 -2.33
N SER A 142 -3.12 -21.66 -1.22
CA SER A 142 -2.50 -20.34 -1.09
C SER A 142 -1.32 -20.16 -2.05
N LYS A 143 -0.43 -21.15 -2.14
CA LYS A 143 0.69 -21.14 -3.10
C LYS A 143 0.21 -21.06 -4.56
N LEU A 144 -0.87 -21.76 -4.91
CA LEU A 144 -1.47 -21.68 -6.25
C LEU A 144 -2.03 -20.28 -6.53
N ARG A 145 -2.72 -19.68 -5.56
CA ARG A 145 -3.20 -18.30 -5.63
C ARG A 145 -2.06 -17.31 -5.85
N ASP A 146 -0.97 -17.43 -5.09
CA ASP A 146 0.20 -16.56 -5.25
C ASP A 146 0.87 -16.72 -6.62
N LYS A 147 0.93 -17.94 -7.15
CA LYS A 147 1.40 -18.19 -8.53
C LYS A 147 0.50 -17.52 -9.57
N LEU A 148 -0.83 -17.62 -9.44
CA LEU A 148 -1.77 -16.96 -10.35
C LEU A 148 -1.60 -15.44 -10.33
N VAL A 149 -1.43 -14.87 -9.14
CA VAL A 149 -1.16 -13.44 -8.96
C VAL A 149 0.13 -13.04 -9.66
N ALA A 150 1.21 -13.80 -9.46
CA ALA A 150 2.49 -13.54 -10.12
C ALA A 150 2.40 -13.66 -11.64
N LEU A 151 1.65 -14.63 -12.17
CA LEU A 151 1.41 -14.78 -13.61
C LEU A 151 0.62 -13.59 -14.17
N LEU A 152 -0.46 -13.20 -13.50
CA LEU A 152 -1.29 -12.07 -13.93
C LEU A 152 -0.50 -10.75 -13.87
N GLY A 153 0.26 -10.54 -12.80
CA GLY A 153 1.14 -9.36 -12.65
C GLY A 153 2.18 -9.26 -13.76
N ARG A 154 2.78 -10.38 -14.18
CA ARG A 154 3.71 -10.43 -15.32
C ARG A 154 3.01 -10.16 -16.66
N SER A 155 1.81 -10.71 -16.85
CA SER A 155 1.08 -10.58 -18.12
C SER A 155 0.55 -9.16 -18.34
N LEU A 156 -0.02 -8.55 -17.30
CA LEU A 156 -0.67 -7.24 -17.38
C LEU A 156 0.25 -6.07 -17.00
N HIS A 157 1.46 -6.35 -16.51
CA HIS A 157 2.38 -5.34 -15.95
C HIS A 157 1.71 -4.55 -14.81
N VAL A 158 1.06 -5.30 -13.92
CA VAL A 158 0.27 -4.79 -12.81
C VAL A 158 0.88 -5.29 -11.51
N ASP A 159 0.77 -4.50 -10.44
CA ASP A 159 1.30 -4.88 -9.14
C ASP A 159 0.55 -6.05 -8.52
N GLU A 160 1.20 -6.70 -7.56
CA GLU A 160 0.70 -7.92 -6.92
C GLU A 160 -0.64 -7.72 -6.20
N HIS A 161 -0.87 -6.54 -5.61
CA HIS A 161 -2.12 -6.24 -4.91
C HIS A 161 -3.27 -6.03 -5.91
N THR A 162 -3.03 -5.28 -6.98
CA THR A 162 -4.02 -5.07 -8.04
C THR A 162 -4.35 -6.37 -8.77
N ALA A 163 -3.34 -7.22 -9.04
CA ALA A 163 -3.58 -8.55 -9.60
C ALA A 163 -4.43 -9.42 -8.66
N ARG A 164 -4.17 -9.39 -7.34
CA ARG A 164 -5.01 -10.07 -6.34
C ARG A 164 -6.44 -9.55 -6.33
N TYR A 165 -6.63 -8.23 -6.41
CA TYR A 165 -7.95 -7.60 -6.44
C TYR A 165 -8.80 -8.18 -7.59
N TYR A 166 -8.30 -8.09 -8.82
CA TYR A 166 -9.02 -8.60 -9.99
C TYR A 166 -9.28 -10.10 -9.94
N LEU A 167 -8.33 -10.91 -9.46
CA LEU A 167 -8.54 -12.34 -9.28
C LEU A 167 -9.60 -12.63 -8.20
N SER A 168 -9.63 -11.86 -7.11
CA SER A 168 -10.58 -12.07 -6.02
C SER A 168 -12.02 -11.79 -6.44
N GLU A 169 -12.27 -10.76 -7.26
CA GLU A 169 -13.61 -10.40 -7.73
C GLU A 169 -14.24 -11.46 -8.64
N VAL A 170 -13.42 -12.13 -9.46
CA VAL A 170 -13.90 -13.10 -10.46
C VAL A 170 -13.78 -14.56 -10.01
N GLY A 171 -13.53 -14.81 -8.72
CA GLY A 171 -13.39 -16.16 -8.17
C GLY A 171 -12.14 -16.90 -8.67
N TRP A 172 -11.01 -16.19 -8.79
CA TRP A 172 -9.69 -16.71 -9.16
C TRP A 172 -9.58 -17.30 -10.57
N CYS A 173 -10.41 -16.82 -11.51
CA CYS A 173 -10.37 -17.20 -12.93
C CYS A 173 -9.51 -16.22 -13.75
N PRO A 174 -8.33 -16.62 -14.28
CA PRO A 174 -7.39 -15.67 -14.92
C PRO A 174 -7.95 -14.97 -16.16
N LYS A 175 -8.70 -15.67 -17.01
CA LYS A 175 -9.28 -15.08 -18.24
C LYS A 175 -10.29 -13.97 -17.93
N LYS A 176 -11.15 -14.19 -16.92
CA LYS A 176 -12.13 -13.19 -16.49
C LYS A 176 -11.43 -11.99 -15.85
N ALA A 177 -10.36 -12.22 -15.07
CA ALA A 177 -9.58 -11.16 -14.45
C ALA A 177 -8.90 -10.27 -15.49
N ILE A 178 -8.32 -10.87 -16.55
CA ILE A 178 -7.72 -10.13 -17.67
C ILE A 178 -8.79 -9.25 -18.36
N ALA A 179 -9.93 -9.85 -18.72
CA ALA A 179 -11.00 -9.11 -19.40
C ALA A 179 -11.53 -7.93 -18.57
N LEU A 180 -11.69 -8.12 -17.25
CA LEU A 180 -12.12 -7.06 -16.33
C LEU A 180 -11.08 -5.94 -16.24
N CYS A 181 -9.81 -6.29 -16.10
CA CYS A 181 -8.72 -5.30 -16.06
C CYS A 181 -8.62 -4.50 -17.37
N GLU A 182 -8.73 -5.16 -18.52
CA GLU A 182 -8.75 -4.51 -19.83
C GLU A 182 -9.96 -3.56 -19.98
N GLN A 183 -11.13 -3.97 -19.50
CA GLN A 183 -12.32 -3.13 -19.49
C GLN A 183 -12.08 -1.86 -18.66
N ASP A 184 -11.50 -1.97 -17.47
CA ASP A 184 -11.19 -0.82 -16.61
C ASP A 184 -10.13 0.10 -17.26
N LEU A 185 -9.07 -0.46 -17.85
CA LEU A 185 -8.03 0.29 -18.56
C LEU A 185 -8.59 1.04 -19.79
N SER A 186 -9.65 0.52 -20.40
CA SER A 186 -10.31 1.19 -21.52
C SER A 186 -10.95 2.52 -21.09
N TRP A 187 -11.42 2.65 -19.84
CA TRP A 187 -11.95 3.92 -19.33
C TRP A 187 -10.89 5.01 -19.27
N GLU A 188 -9.65 4.71 -18.85
CA GLU A 188 -8.55 5.68 -18.84
C GLU A 188 -8.17 6.16 -20.25
N SER A 189 -8.27 5.26 -21.24
CA SER A 189 -7.93 5.58 -22.63
C SER A 189 -8.94 6.53 -23.28
N HIS A 190 -10.19 6.54 -22.79
CA HIS A 190 -11.28 7.35 -23.34
C HIS A 190 -11.70 8.50 -22.42
N ALA A 191 -11.10 8.64 -21.23
CA ALA A 191 -11.37 9.73 -20.31
C ALA A 191 -10.86 11.08 -20.88
N PRO A 192 -11.71 12.11 -20.97
CA PRO A 192 -11.30 13.43 -21.44
C PRO A 192 -10.25 14.01 -20.49
N GLY A 193 -9.01 14.16 -20.97
CA GLY A 193 -7.87 14.66 -20.20
C GLY A 193 -6.74 13.65 -19.96
N SER A 194 -6.88 12.38 -20.37
CA SER A 194 -5.78 11.42 -20.25
C SER A 194 -4.68 11.75 -21.28
N SER A 195 -3.58 12.30 -20.80
CA SER A 195 -2.42 12.66 -21.63
C SER A 195 -1.55 11.42 -21.94
N ARG A 196 -2.15 10.30 -22.33
CA ARG A 196 -1.41 9.29 -23.09
C ARG A 196 -1.28 9.78 -24.53
N ARG A 197 -0.42 10.79 -24.75
CA ARG A 197 0.14 11.00 -26.08
C ARG A 197 0.84 9.70 -26.45
N ARG A 198 0.25 8.91 -27.34
CA ARG A 198 0.98 7.85 -28.02
C ARG A 198 2.26 8.50 -28.52
N ARG A 199 3.43 8.06 -28.03
CA ARG A 199 4.69 8.37 -28.72
C ARG A 199 4.54 7.72 -30.08
N GLY A 200 4.14 8.51 -31.08
CA GLY A 200 4.20 8.09 -32.47
C GLY A 200 5.66 7.76 -32.80
N PRO A 201 5.91 6.94 -33.83
CA PRO A 201 7.26 6.68 -34.29
C PRO A 201 7.96 8.02 -34.54
N ILE A 202 9.19 8.15 -34.03
CA ILE A 202 10.05 9.31 -34.26
C ILE A 202 10.16 9.46 -35.78
N ARG A 203 9.60 10.53 -36.34
CA ARG A 203 9.81 10.83 -37.75
C ARG A 203 11.30 11.13 -37.93
N PRO A 204 11.99 10.53 -38.90
CA PRO A 204 13.35 10.93 -39.20
C PRO A 204 13.36 12.41 -39.57
N ILE A 205 14.36 13.12 -39.07
CA ILE A 205 14.70 14.49 -39.47
C ILE A 205 15.29 14.35 -40.87
N ASP A 206 14.58 14.85 -41.87
CA ASP A 206 15.17 15.07 -43.20
C ASP A 206 15.96 16.38 -43.13
N ASP A 207 17.23 16.33 -43.56
CA ASP A 207 18.16 17.47 -43.69
C ASP A 207 17.73 18.48 -44.76
#